data_AF-A0A6J4FZ22-F1
#
_entry.id   AF-A0A6J4FZ22-F1
#
_cell.length_a   1.000
_cell.length_b   1.000
_cell.length_c   1.000
_cell.angle_alpha   90.00
_cell.angle_beta   90.00
_cell.angle_gamma   90.00
#
_symmetry.space_group_name_H-M   'P 1'
#
loop_
_entity.id
_entity.type
_entity.pdbx_description
1 polymer ?
#
loop_
_entity_poly.entity_id
_entity_poly.type
_entity_poly.pdbx_seq_one_letter_code
_entity_poly.pdbx_strand_id
1 'polypeptide(L)'
;MSDISAIRPCFAGCVPYNSALSSTSIRDFSRMVNTKAPQVGIIMGSQSDWETMRHAAATLAELGIGFETRVVSAHRTPGRLYDYAGTAKARGLKVIIAGAGGAAHLPGMTAAMTPLPVFGVPVESKTLKGQDSLLSIVQMPGGIPVGTLAIGKAGAINAALLAGAVLALLDPAVDAALETWRARQTASVAEAPVDPDNPDLIRP
;
A
#
# COMPACT_ATOMS: atom_id res chain seq x y z
N MET A 1 5.21 -2.08 -66.86
CA MET A 1 4.90 -3.52 -66.81
C MET A 1 4.22 -3.76 -65.47
N SER A 2 2.93 -3.44 -65.40
CA SER A 2 1.77 -4.36 -65.52
C SER A 2 1.60 -5.18 -64.23
N ASP A 3 0.47 -5.20 -63.52
CA ASP A 3 -0.91 -5.07 -64.00
C ASP A 3 -1.91 -4.80 -62.85
N ILE A 4 -3.01 -4.12 -63.18
CA ILE A 4 -4.23 -3.95 -62.37
C ILE A 4 -5.38 -4.57 -63.17
N SER A 5 -6.09 -5.54 -62.59
CA SER A 5 -7.50 -5.95 -62.83
C SER A 5 -7.63 -7.46 -62.47
N ALA A 6 -8.72 -8.03 -61.97
CA ALA A 6 -10.14 -7.76 -62.07
C ALA A 6 -10.90 -8.42 -60.87
N ILE A 7 -11.87 -7.75 -60.23
CA ILE A 7 -13.35 -7.94 -60.33
C ILE A 7 -13.89 -9.30 -59.80
N ARG A 8 -14.32 -9.37 -58.52
CA ARG A 8 -15.71 -9.48 -57.95
C ARG A 8 -16.41 -10.88 -58.08
N PRO A 9 -17.63 -11.14 -57.53
CA PRO A 9 -17.87 -11.90 -56.27
C PRO A 9 -18.84 -13.11 -56.45
N CYS A 10 -19.03 -13.98 -55.44
CA CYS A 10 -20.34 -14.62 -55.18
C CYS A 10 -20.39 -15.35 -53.83
N PHE A 11 -21.52 -15.13 -53.15
CA PHE A 11 -22.00 -15.73 -51.91
C PHE A 11 -22.39 -17.21 -52.10
N ALA A 12 -22.17 -18.06 -51.08
CA ALA A 12 -23.14 -19.04 -50.56
C ALA A 12 -22.56 -19.81 -49.36
N GLY A 13 -23.31 -19.91 -48.26
CA GLY A 13 -23.09 -20.92 -47.22
C GLY A 13 -22.98 -20.40 -45.80
N CYS A 14 -24.12 -20.07 -45.18
CA CYS A 14 -24.26 -19.75 -43.76
C CYS A 14 -24.03 -20.96 -42.85
N VAL A 15 -23.36 -20.75 -41.71
CA VAL A 15 -23.79 -21.29 -40.40
C VAL A 15 -23.62 -20.15 -39.38
N PRO A 16 -24.65 -19.80 -38.58
CA PRO A 16 -24.60 -18.65 -37.69
C PRO A 16 -23.89 -19.02 -36.38
N TYR A 17 -22.87 -18.26 -35.98
CA TYR A 17 -22.45 -18.21 -34.58
C TYR A 17 -22.96 -16.91 -33.99
N ASN A 18 -24.12 -16.97 -33.34
CA ASN A 18 -24.77 -15.81 -32.76
C ASN A 18 -24.25 -15.53 -31.34
N SER A 19 -23.79 -14.30 -31.17
CA SER A 19 -23.87 -13.43 -30.00
C SER A 19 -23.83 -14.06 -28.60
N ALA A 20 -22.73 -13.81 -27.88
CA ALA A 20 -22.73 -13.13 -26.58
C ALA A 20 -21.38 -13.32 -25.89
N LEU A 21 -20.38 -12.51 -26.24
CA LEU A 21 -19.33 -12.16 -25.28
C LEU A 21 -19.26 -10.64 -25.23
N SER A 22 -19.93 -10.13 -24.20
CA SER A 22 -19.94 -8.74 -23.76
C SER A 22 -18.54 -8.14 -23.80
N SER A 23 -18.45 -6.91 -24.27
CA SER A 23 -17.25 -6.08 -24.42
C SER A 23 -16.60 -5.65 -23.09
N THR A 24 -16.57 -6.53 -22.09
CA THR A 24 -15.91 -6.31 -20.81
C THR A 24 -14.40 -6.58 -20.98
N SER A 25 -13.79 -5.78 -21.84
CA SER A 25 -12.40 -5.93 -22.30
C SER A 25 -11.53 -4.85 -21.66
N ILE A 26 -10.70 -5.27 -20.71
CA ILE A 26 -9.39 -4.70 -20.30
C ILE A 26 -9.40 -3.29 -19.69
N ARG A 27 -10.44 -2.48 -19.89
CA ARG A 27 -10.57 -1.12 -19.30
C ARG A 27 -11.00 -1.12 -17.84
N ASP A 28 -11.53 -2.23 -17.32
CA ASP A 28 -12.07 -2.31 -15.96
C ASP A 28 -11.00 -2.49 -14.88
N PHE A 29 -9.83 -3.05 -15.22
CA PHE A 29 -8.75 -3.19 -14.25
C PHE A 29 -8.08 -1.86 -13.89
N SER A 30 -8.16 -0.88 -14.80
CA SER A 30 -7.68 0.50 -14.61
C SER A 30 -8.62 1.33 -13.71
N ARG A 31 -9.72 0.73 -13.21
CA ARG A 31 -10.81 1.44 -12.54
C ARG A 31 -11.19 0.91 -11.14
N MET A 32 -10.31 0.19 -10.45
CA MET A 32 -10.27 0.24 -8.97
C MET A 32 -9.57 1.52 -8.52
N VAL A 33 -9.98 2.65 -9.10
CA VAL A 33 -9.61 3.96 -8.60
C VAL A 33 -10.32 4.09 -7.27
N ASN A 34 -9.54 4.20 -6.20
CA ASN A 34 -10.04 4.60 -4.90
C ASN A 34 -10.70 5.97 -5.08
N THR A 35 -12.03 6.01 -5.22
CA THR A 35 -12.80 7.23 -5.52
C THR A 35 -12.94 8.14 -4.30
N LYS A 36 -12.52 7.67 -3.12
CA LYS A 36 -12.42 8.50 -1.92
C LYS A 36 -11.19 9.39 -1.99
N ALA A 37 -11.39 10.68 -1.66
CA ALA A 37 -10.29 11.61 -1.47
C ALA A 37 -9.27 11.02 -0.49
N PRO A 38 -7.95 11.20 -0.74
CA PRO A 38 -6.93 10.55 0.07
C PRO A 38 -6.99 11.04 1.52
N GLN A 39 -7.13 10.09 2.45
CA GLN A 39 -7.04 10.30 3.90
C GLN A 39 -5.65 9.91 4.42
N VAL A 40 -4.97 8.97 3.75
CA VAL A 40 -3.63 8.51 4.12
C VAL A 40 -2.62 8.82 3.02
N GLY A 41 -1.49 9.42 3.39
CA GLY A 41 -0.36 9.61 2.49
C GLY A 41 0.68 8.52 2.71
N ILE A 42 1.02 7.73 1.68
CA ILE A 42 2.13 6.77 1.73
C ILE A 42 3.32 7.38 1.00
N ILE A 43 4.41 7.64 1.71
CA ILE A 43 5.64 8.16 1.14
C ILE A 43 6.82 7.21 1.37
N MET A 44 7.74 7.21 0.42
CA MET A 44 8.94 6.38 0.50
C MET A 44 10.15 7.04 -0.17
N GLY A 45 11.35 6.68 0.26
CA GLY A 45 12.58 7.34 -0.18
C GLY A 45 13.02 7.00 -1.62
N SER A 46 12.55 5.88 -2.16
CA SER A 46 12.98 5.33 -3.44
C SER A 46 11.97 4.34 -4.03
N GLN A 47 12.17 3.97 -5.30
CA GLN A 47 11.39 2.92 -5.94
C GLN A 47 11.62 1.54 -5.31
N SER A 48 12.83 1.24 -4.81
CA SER A 48 13.11 -0.04 -4.16
C SER A 48 12.33 -0.21 -2.84
N ASP A 49 12.07 0.87 -2.12
CA ASP A 49 11.25 0.83 -0.90
C ASP A 49 9.80 0.37 -1.19
N TRP A 50 9.31 0.53 -2.42
CA TRP A 50 7.97 0.13 -2.83
C TRP A 50 7.71 -1.36 -2.64
N GLU A 51 8.73 -2.21 -2.74
CA GLU A 51 8.58 -3.65 -2.50
C GLU A 51 8.02 -3.94 -1.10
N THR A 52 8.42 -3.14 -0.11
CA THR A 52 7.88 -3.17 1.25
C THR A 52 6.59 -2.35 1.35
N MET A 53 6.59 -1.11 0.87
CA MET A 53 5.50 -0.16 1.12
C MET A 53 4.20 -0.47 0.37
N ARG A 54 4.24 -1.25 -0.71
CA ARG A 54 3.04 -1.73 -1.41
C ARG A 54 2.09 -2.52 -0.50
N HIS A 55 2.60 -3.12 0.57
CA HIS A 55 1.79 -3.85 1.53
C HIS A 55 0.92 -2.93 2.39
N ALA A 56 1.38 -1.71 2.66
CA ALA A 56 0.55 -0.67 3.27
C ALA A 56 -0.58 -0.26 2.33
N ALA A 57 -0.26 -0.01 1.05
CA ALA A 57 -1.25 0.35 0.03
C ALA A 57 -2.33 -0.73 -0.15
N ALA A 58 -1.93 -2.00 -0.26
CA ALA A 58 -2.86 -3.12 -0.39
C ALA A 58 -3.79 -3.24 0.83
N THR A 59 -3.24 -3.07 2.04
CA THR A 59 -4.02 -3.14 3.29
C THR A 59 -5.02 -1.97 3.39
N LEU A 60 -4.61 -0.75 3.05
CA LEU A 60 -5.52 0.41 3.03
C LEU A 60 -6.63 0.26 1.97
N ALA A 61 -6.32 -0.31 0.81
CA ALA A 61 -7.31 -0.60 -0.23
C ALA A 61 -8.36 -1.61 0.28
N GLU A 62 -7.91 -2.65 0.97
CA GLU A 62 -8.80 -3.66 1.54
C GLU A 62 -9.69 -3.12 2.67
N LEU A 63 -9.19 -2.16 3.45
CA LEU A 63 -10.00 -1.41 4.44
C LEU A 63 -10.90 -0.34 3.81
N GLY A 64 -10.85 -0.13 2.49
CA GLY A 64 -11.66 0.90 1.80
C GLY A 64 -11.29 2.34 2.19
N ILE A 65 -10.03 2.58 2.56
CA ILE A 65 -9.50 3.89 2.97
C ILE A 65 -8.90 4.62 1.76
N GLY A 66 -9.24 5.90 1.59
CA GLY A 66 -8.64 6.80 0.59
C GLY A 66 -7.13 6.96 0.81
N PHE A 67 -6.27 6.71 -0.18
CA PHE A 67 -4.83 6.97 -0.05
C PHE A 67 -4.14 7.43 -1.33
N GLU A 68 -2.98 8.07 -1.17
CA GLU A 68 -2.04 8.36 -2.25
C GLU A 68 -0.65 7.78 -1.97
N THR A 69 0.12 7.51 -3.01
CA THR A 69 1.50 6.98 -2.91
C THR A 69 2.48 7.90 -3.63
N ARG A 70 3.60 8.28 -3.00
CA ARG A 70 4.65 9.11 -3.63
C ARG A 70 6.07 8.67 -3.26
N VAL A 71 7.00 8.85 -4.21
CA VAL A 71 8.44 8.80 -3.91
C VAL A 71 8.92 10.19 -3.49
N VAL A 72 9.33 10.30 -2.23
CA VAL A 72 9.80 11.52 -1.58
C VAL A 72 11.10 11.18 -0.84
N SER A 73 12.25 11.52 -1.43
CA SER A 73 13.55 11.23 -0.83
C SER A 73 13.95 12.36 0.11
N ALA A 74 14.14 12.05 1.40
CA ALA A 74 14.61 13.03 2.39
C ALA A 74 15.98 13.62 2.02
N HIS A 75 16.88 12.79 1.48
CA HIS A 75 18.25 13.23 1.16
C HIS A 75 18.38 13.81 -0.24
N ARG A 76 17.62 13.31 -1.24
CA ARG A 76 17.77 13.72 -2.65
C ARG A 76 16.76 14.77 -3.09
N THR A 77 15.62 14.86 -2.42
CA THR A 77 14.54 15.82 -2.75
C THR A 77 13.99 16.49 -1.48
N PRO A 78 14.82 17.15 -0.65
CA PRO A 78 14.37 17.72 0.62
C PRO A 78 13.29 18.81 0.44
N GLY A 79 13.34 19.62 -0.62
CA GLY A 79 12.27 20.58 -0.93
C GLY A 79 10.91 19.91 -1.17
N ARG A 80 10.90 18.78 -1.90
CA ARG A 80 9.68 17.98 -2.11
C ARG A 80 9.13 17.43 -0.80
N LEU A 81 10.00 17.04 0.13
CA LEU A 81 9.59 16.60 1.47
C LEU A 81 8.93 17.73 2.24
N TYR A 82 9.57 18.90 2.26
CA TYR A 82 9.04 20.10 2.90
C TYR A 82 7.65 20.46 2.36
N ASP A 83 7.50 20.53 1.04
CA ASP A 83 6.22 20.84 0.41
C ASP A 83 5.16 19.77 0.71
N TYR A 84 5.53 18.49 0.63
CA TYR A 84 4.61 17.39 0.88
C TYR A 84 4.06 17.40 2.31
N ALA A 85 4.96 17.44 3.29
CA ALA A 85 4.60 17.36 4.71
C ALA A 85 3.90 18.65 5.18
N GLY A 86 4.42 19.82 4.77
CA GLY A 86 3.86 21.12 5.14
C GLY A 86 2.46 21.36 4.60
N THR A 87 2.12 20.79 3.44
CA THR A 87 0.77 20.94 2.84
C THR A 87 -0.18 19.79 3.15
N ALA A 88 0.30 18.69 3.74
CA ALA A 88 -0.46 17.45 3.93
C ALA A 88 -1.84 17.66 4.59
N LYS A 89 -1.89 18.40 5.70
CA LYS A 89 -3.12 18.66 6.45
C LYS A 89 -4.12 19.49 5.64
N ALA A 90 -3.64 20.54 4.96
CA ALA A 90 -4.49 21.40 4.11
C ALA A 90 -5.09 20.64 2.92
N ARG A 91 -4.37 19.62 2.43
CA ARG A 91 -4.84 18.71 1.37
C ARG A 91 -5.85 17.65 1.85
N GLY A 92 -6.15 17.61 3.15
CA GLY A 92 -7.15 16.70 3.73
C GLY A 92 -6.59 15.39 4.27
N LEU A 93 -5.27 15.15 4.19
CA LEU A 93 -4.66 13.98 4.80
C LEU A 93 -4.86 13.99 6.33
N LYS A 94 -5.00 12.80 6.89
CA LYS A 94 -5.21 12.54 8.31
C LYS A 94 -4.03 11.80 8.94
N VAL A 95 -3.38 10.92 8.18
CA VAL A 95 -2.22 10.13 8.61
C VAL A 95 -1.20 10.09 7.48
N ILE A 96 0.09 10.07 7.81
CA ILE A 96 1.17 9.78 6.86
C ILE A 96 1.88 8.50 7.28
N ILE A 97 2.05 7.59 6.33
CA ILE A 97 2.89 6.39 6.46
C ILE A 97 4.17 6.64 5.66
N ALA A 98 5.33 6.63 6.33
CA ALA A 98 6.62 6.93 5.72
C ALA A 98 7.58 5.72 5.84
N GLY A 99 8.07 5.23 4.69
CA GLY A 99 9.01 4.12 4.62
C GLY A 99 10.41 4.54 4.15
N ALA A 100 11.45 4.11 4.87
CA ALA A 100 12.84 4.33 4.46
C ALA A 100 13.78 3.29 5.09
N GLY A 101 14.91 3.03 4.42
CA GLY A 101 15.98 2.13 4.87
C GLY A 101 17.32 2.82 5.09
N GLY A 102 18.23 2.17 5.82
CA GLY A 102 19.55 2.69 6.18
C GLY A 102 19.47 3.84 7.20
N ALA A 103 20.10 4.99 6.89
CA ALA A 103 19.93 6.24 7.63
C ALA A 103 18.55 6.86 7.32
N ALA A 104 17.50 6.26 7.87
CA ALA A 104 16.12 6.42 7.45
C ALA A 104 15.45 7.70 8.00
N HIS A 105 15.86 8.87 7.51
CA HIS A 105 15.38 10.18 8.03
C HIS A 105 13.98 10.61 7.54
N LEU A 106 13.41 9.93 6.55
CA LEU A 106 12.15 10.34 5.94
C LEU A 106 11.00 10.47 6.97
N PRO A 107 10.74 9.49 7.86
CA PRO A 107 9.63 9.61 8.81
C PRO A 107 9.83 10.74 9.82
N GLY A 108 11.02 10.85 10.43
CA GLY A 108 11.32 11.88 11.43
C GLY A 108 11.23 13.30 10.86
N MET A 109 11.79 13.52 9.67
CA MET A 109 11.70 14.85 9.02
C MET A 109 10.29 15.17 8.54
N THR A 110 9.50 14.16 8.14
CA THR A 110 8.07 14.36 7.84
C THR A 110 7.32 14.85 9.08
N ALA A 111 7.53 14.18 10.23
CA ALA A 111 6.89 14.54 11.50
C ALA A 111 7.30 15.94 11.99
N ALA A 112 8.53 16.37 11.72
CA ALA A 112 8.99 17.71 12.06
C ALA A 112 8.27 18.84 11.28
N MET A 113 7.67 18.51 10.13
CA MET A 113 7.07 19.48 9.20
C MET A 113 5.54 19.45 9.19
N THR A 114 4.91 18.52 9.92
CA THR A 114 3.45 18.34 9.90
C THR A 114 2.91 17.99 11.28
N PRO A 115 1.74 18.53 11.68
CA PRO A 115 1.10 18.14 12.93
C PRO A 115 0.30 16.83 12.82
N LEU A 116 0.25 16.21 11.63
CA LEU A 116 -0.45 14.93 11.45
C LEU A 116 0.34 13.78 12.07
N PRO A 117 -0.32 12.72 12.56
CA PRO A 117 0.35 11.48 12.94
C PRO A 117 1.19 10.92 11.78
N VAL A 118 2.45 10.62 12.08
CA VAL A 118 3.38 9.97 11.15
C VAL A 118 3.73 8.58 11.67
N PHE A 119 3.52 7.58 10.84
CA PHE A 119 3.86 6.19 11.09
C PHE A 119 5.05 5.76 10.26
N GLY A 120 6.14 5.40 10.94
CA GLY A 120 7.41 5.05 10.33
C GLY A 120 7.52 3.54 10.09
N VAL A 121 7.87 3.16 8.87
CA VAL A 121 8.16 1.77 8.49
C VAL A 121 9.65 1.63 8.18
N PRO A 122 10.42 0.98 9.05
CA PRO A 122 11.82 0.66 8.76
C PRO A 122 11.90 -0.34 7.59
N VAL A 123 12.46 0.08 6.46
CA VAL A 123 12.71 -0.84 5.33
C VAL A 123 13.97 -1.64 5.62
N GLU A 124 13.96 -2.94 5.31
CA GLU A 124 15.11 -3.80 5.56
C GLU A 124 16.34 -3.34 4.74
N SER A 125 17.44 -3.06 5.41
CA SER A 125 18.73 -2.78 4.77
C SER A 125 19.50 -4.07 4.51
N LYS A 126 20.27 -4.12 3.41
CA LYS A 126 21.03 -5.32 3.03
C LYS A 126 22.03 -5.77 4.11
N THR A 127 22.73 -4.81 4.70
CA THR A 127 23.87 -5.05 5.60
C THR A 127 23.43 -5.29 7.05
N LEU A 128 22.56 -4.43 7.59
CA LEU A 128 22.18 -4.45 9.01
C LEU A 128 20.75 -4.96 9.24
N LYS A 129 20.13 -5.55 8.21
CA LYS A 129 18.80 -6.18 8.30
C LYS A 129 17.73 -5.26 8.86
N GLY A 130 17.85 -3.96 8.54
CA GLY A 130 16.92 -2.93 8.99
C GLY A 130 17.14 -2.43 10.43
N GLN A 131 18.15 -2.89 11.16
CA GLN A 131 18.44 -2.37 12.50
C GLN A 131 18.84 -0.88 12.46
N ASP A 132 19.64 -0.50 11.47
CA ASP A 132 19.96 0.90 11.16
C ASP A 132 18.71 1.74 10.88
N SER A 133 17.81 1.16 10.09
CA SER A 133 16.56 1.77 9.67
C SER A 133 15.63 1.96 10.87
N LEU A 134 15.53 0.93 11.71
CA LEU A 134 14.71 0.94 12.93
C LEU A 134 15.18 2.02 13.88
N LEU A 135 16.47 2.04 14.23
CA LEU A 135 17.01 3.01 15.19
C LEU A 135 16.98 4.44 14.65
N SER A 136 17.16 4.62 13.34
CA SER A 136 17.04 5.94 12.70
C SER A 136 15.62 6.50 12.73
N ILE A 137 14.60 5.66 12.91
CA ILE A 137 13.19 6.07 12.91
C ILE A 137 12.64 6.14 14.34
N VAL A 138 12.88 5.13 15.19
CA VAL A 138 12.21 5.01 16.50
C VAL A 138 12.81 5.90 17.57
N GLN A 139 14.11 6.22 17.49
CA GLN A 139 14.82 6.99 18.54
C GLN A 139 14.66 8.50 18.38
N MET A 140 13.47 8.97 17.99
CA MET A 140 13.18 10.40 17.96
C MET A 140 13.28 10.97 19.38
N PRO A 141 14.02 12.08 19.60
CA PRO A 141 13.98 12.78 20.88
C PRO A 141 12.57 13.26 21.22
N GLY A 142 12.30 13.47 22.51
CA GLY A 142 11.01 13.99 22.97
C GLY A 142 10.66 15.32 22.29
N GLY A 143 9.44 15.40 21.75
CA GLY A 143 8.90 16.61 21.11
C GLY A 143 8.33 16.37 19.71
N ILE A 144 8.99 15.54 18.88
CA ILE A 144 8.55 15.23 17.51
C ILE A 144 8.37 13.71 17.37
N PRO A 145 7.16 13.18 17.56
CA PRO A 145 6.94 11.74 17.60
C PRO A 145 6.85 11.11 16.21
N VAL A 146 7.33 9.87 16.11
CA VAL A 146 7.03 8.95 15.01
C VAL A 146 6.55 7.63 15.62
N GLY A 147 5.35 7.17 15.23
CA GLY A 147 4.88 5.85 15.61
C GLY A 147 5.58 4.80 14.73
N THR A 148 6.59 4.13 15.25
CA THR A 148 7.41 3.19 14.46
C THR A 148 6.86 1.77 14.53
N LEU A 149 6.82 1.09 13.38
CA LEU A 149 6.36 -0.28 13.26
C LEU A 149 7.53 -1.26 13.07
N ALA A 150 7.22 -2.55 12.97
CA ALA A 150 8.21 -3.59 12.70
C ALA A 150 9.02 -3.34 11.41
N ILE A 151 10.20 -3.95 11.29
CA ILE A 151 10.99 -3.88 10.07
C ILE A 151 10.27 -4.61 8.91
N GLY A 152 10.31 -4.03 7.72
CA GLY A 152 9.89 -4.66 6.46
C GLY A 152 8.38 -4.80 6.29
N LYS A 153 7.97 -5.88 5.60
CA LYS A 153 6.58 -6.14 5.19
C LYS A 153 5.58 -6.08 6.35
N ALA A 154 5.92 -6.68 7.49
CA ALA A 154 5.05 -6.68 8.66
C ALA A 154 4.79 -5.25 9.16
N GLY A 155 5.81 -4.39 9.15
CA GLY A 155 5.69 -2.98 9.47
C GLY A 155 4.77 -2.22 8.53
N ALA A 156 4.89 -2.44 7.23
CA ALA A 156 4.04 -1.80 6.23
C ALA A 156 2.56 -2.16 6.40
N ILE A 157 2.25 -3.44 6.63
CA ILE A 157 0.87 -3.90 6.92
C ILE A 157 0.37 -3.24 8.20
N ASN A 158 1.16 -3.30 9.28
CA ASN A 158 0.74 -2.77 10.57
C ASN A 158 0.63 -1.24 10.58
N ALA A 159 1.40 -0.52 9.78
CA ALA A 159 1.25 0.92 9.64
C ALA A 159 -0.09 1.30 9.00
N ALA A 160 -0.54 0.52 8.01
CA ALA A 160 -1.86 0.68 7.41
C ALA A 160 -2.99 0.30 8.38
N LEU A 161 -2.85 -0.79 9.13
CA LEU A 161 -3.83 -1.18 10.16
C LEU A 161 -3.91 -0.14 11.29
N LEU A 162 -2.77 0.42 11.71
CA LEU A 162 -2.74 1.48 12.72
C LEU A 162 -3.35 2.79 12.19
N ALA A 163 -3.09 3.14 10.93
CA ALA A 163 -3.80 4.25 10.27
C ALA A 163 -5.31 4.01 10.20
N GLY A 164 -5.74 2.77 9.89
CA GLY A 164 -7.13 2.35 9.95
C GLY A 164 -7.72 2.52 11.34
N ALA A 165 -7.03 2.08 12.39
CA ALA A 165 -7.47 2.22 13.78
C ALA A 165 -7.62 3.69 14.21
N VAL A 166 -6.71 4.58 13.79
CA VAL A 166 -6.83 6.03 14.04
C VAL A 166 -8.05 6.61 13.33
N LEU A 167 -8.30 6.22 12.08
CA LEU A 167 -9.44 6.71 11.30
C LEU A 167 -10.78 6.16 11.80
N ALA A 168 -10.82 4.90 12.25
CA ALA A 168 -11.99 4.23 12.79
C ALA A 168 -12.63 4.99 13.96
N LEU A 169 -11.83 5.72 14.75
CA LEU A 169 -12.33 6.57 15.85
C LEU A 169 -13.36 7.61 15.40
N LEU A 170 -13.36 7.99 14.11
CA LEU A 170 -14.23 9.03 13.55
C LEU A 170 -14.97 8.58 12.28
N ASP A 171 -14.72 7.37 11.77
CA ASP A 171 -15.32 6.83 10.55
C ASP A 171 -15.88 5.42 10.81
N PRO A 172 -17.20 5.30 11.08
CA PRO A 172 -17.84 4.02 11.37
C PRO A 172 -17.70 2.97 10.26
N ALA A 173 -17.50 3.39 9.01
CA ALA A 173 -17.30 2.44 7.91
C ALA A 173 -15.89 1.81 7.98
N VAL A 174 -14.88 2.60 8.34
CA VAL A 174 -13.52 2.10 8.57
C VAL A 174 -13.48 1.22 9.82
N ASP A 175 -14.20 1.59 10.87
CA ASP A 175 -14.32 0.80 12.09
C ASP A 175 -14.87 -0.61 11.81
N ALA A 176 -16.01 -0.69 11.11
CA ALA A 176 -16.62 -1.96 10.70
C ALA A 176 -15.69 -2.80 9.81
N ALA A 177 -14.95 -2.17 8.89
CA ALA A 177 -13.98 -2.85 8.04
C ALA A 177 -12.80 -3.42 8.84
N LEU A 178 -12.31 -2.67 9.83
CA LEU A 178 -11.23 -3.10 10.71
C LEU A 178 -11.67 -4.25 11.63
N GLU A 179 -12.88 -4.20 12.20
CA GLU A 179 -13.44 -5.31 12.99
C GLU A 179 -13.58 -6.57 12.14
N THR A 180 -14.10 -6.44 10.91
CA THR A 180 -14.19 -7.56 9.95
C THR A 180 -12.81 -8.14 9.64
N TRP A 181 -11.81 -7.28 9.42
CA TRP A 181 -10.43 -7.72 9.21
C TRP A 181 -9.93 -8.54 10.38
N ARG A 182 -10.07 -8.03 11.62
CA ARG A 182 -9.60 -8.68 12.85
C ARG A 182 -10.31 -10.01 13.12
N ALA A 183 -11.63 -10.06 12.92
CA ALA A 183 -12.41 -11.28 13.05
C ALA A 183 -11.94 -12.35 12.05
N ARG A 184 -11.70 -11.97 10.79
CA ARG A 184 -11.19 -12.88 9.77
C ARG A 184 -9.77 -13.38 10.08
N GLN A 185 -8.88 -12.52 10.56
CA GLN A 185 -7.54 -12.94 10.99
C GLN A 185 -7.63 -13.98 12.12
N THR A 186 -8.48 -13.73 13.12
CA THR A 186 -8.74 -14.68 14.22
C THR A 186 -9.24 -16.02 13.70
N ALA A 187 -10.24 -16.01 12.80
CA ALA A 187 -10.80 -17.22 12.22
C ALA A 187 -9.84 -17.99 11.30
N SER A 188 -8.77 -17.34 10.81
CA SER A 188 -7.79 -17.96 9.91
C SER A 188 -6.70 -18.77 10.62
N VAL A 189 -6.60 -18.65 11.95
CA VAL A 189 -5.62 -19.38 12.74
C VAL A 189 -6.13 -20.80 12.99
N ALA A 190 -5.38 -21.81 12.52
CA ALA A 190 -5.69 -23.21 12.77
C ALA A 190 -5.51 -23.56 14.25
N GLU A 191 -6.34 -24.48 14.77
CA GLU A 191 -6.27 -24.92 16.18
C GLU A 191 -5.01 -25.74 16.48
N ALA A 192 -4.51 -26.47 15.48
CA ALA A 192 -3.30 -27.28 15.59
C ALA A 192 -2.28 -26.87 14.51
N PRO A 193 -0.98 -27.00 14.79
CA PRO A 193 0.04 -26.87 13.75
C PRO A 193 -0.13 -27.95 12.67
N VAL A 194 0.45 -27.71 11.50
CA VAL A 194 0.58 -28.72 10.44
C VAL A 194 2.07 -28.89 10.19
N ASP A 195 2.55 -30.13 10.27
CA ASP A 195 3.91 -30.50 9.87
C ASP A 195 3.82 -31.09 8.45
N PRO A 196 4.23 -30.34 7.42
CA PRO A 196 4.16 -30.81 6.05
C PRO A 196 5.15 -31.96 5.77
N ASP A 197 6.20 -32.11 6.59
CA ASP A 197 7.21 -33.16 6.43
C ASP A 197 6.86 -34.43 7.24
N ASN A 198 6.07 -34.29 8.31
CA ASN A 198 5.59 -35.40 9.13
C ASN A 198 4.15 -35.21 9.64
N PRO A 199 3.13 -35.44 8.79
CA PRO A 199 1.73 -35.14 9.10
C PRO A 199 1.17 -35.95 10.28
N ASP A 200 1.75 -37.12 10.58
CA ASP A 200 1.30 -38.02 11.66
C ASP A 200 1.90 -37.66 13.04
N LEU A 201 2.88 -36.74 13.09
CA LEU A 201 3.52 -36.30 14.34
C LEU A 201 2.56 -35.49 15.21
N ILE A 202 1.66 -34.75 14.58
CA ILE A 202 0.76 -33.84 15.28
C ILE A 202 -0.54 -34.59 15.59
N ARG A 203 -0.64 -35.05 16.83
CA ARG A 203 -1.89 -35.60 17.37
C ARG A 203 -2.60 -34.52 18.20
N PRO A 204 -3.94 -34.44 18.12
CA PRO A 204 -4.72 -33.58 19.00
C PRO A 204 -4.53 -33.93 20.47
#